data_AF-A0A3Q8VYM8-F1
#
_entry.id   AF-A0A3Q8VYM8-F1
#
_cell.length_a   1.000
_cell.length_b   1.000
_cell.length_c   1.000
_cell.angle_alpha   90.00
_cell.angle_beta   90.00
_cell.angle_gamma   90.00
#
_symmetry.space_group_name_H-M   'P 1'
#
loop_
_entity.id
_entity.type
_entity.pdbx_description
1 polymer ?
#
loop_
_entity_poly.entity_id
_entity_poly.type
_entity_poly.pdbx_seq_one_letter_code
_entity_poly.pdbx_strand_id
1 'polypeptide(L)'
;MKRRVLGLLAAAFSTVLIATTPASAHSTNDWVKTTQGAPAGWAHRTAKSYVGGVQQETDIYWQDNGEVWVQSRVWDRSTDGYCAAVQIRYEISESPGKWAGHWHYRPVGGALDCAFAESIPQYSANWMARYPTRKVAARACHANSKGQIVECEGTWH
;
A
#
# COMPACT_ATOMS: atom_id res chain seq x y z
N MET A 1 -69.96 -21.10 -13.73
CA MET A 1 -69.36 -19.94 -14.44
C MET A 1 -68.15 -19.45 -13.65
N LYS A 2 -67.00 -19.22 -14.31
CA LYS A 2 -65.99 -18.13 -14.08
C LYS A 2 -65.48 -17.95 -12.63
N ARG A 3 -64.20 -17.96 -12.27
CA ARG A 3 -62.95 -17.54 -12.96
C ARG A 3 -61.73 -18.05 -12.15
N ARG A 4 -60.65 -18.31 -12.89
CA ARG A 4 -59.27 -18.56 -12.46
C ARG A 4 -58.68 -17.33 -11.74
N VAL A 5 -57.81 -17.54 -10.75
CA VAL A 5 -56.62 -16.69 -10.51
C VAL A 5 -55.48 -17.57 -9.99
N LEU A 6 -54.47 -17.79 -10.84
CA LEU A 6 -53.12 -18.22 -10.46
C LEU A 6 -52.47 -17.09 -9.63
N GLY A 7 -52.00 -17.41 -8.43
CA GLY A 7 -51.10 -16.53 -7.67
C GLY A 7 -49.69 -17.11 -7.68
N LEU A 8 -48.81 -16.53 -8.50
CA LEU A 8 -47.37 -16.76 -8.46
C LEU A 8 -46.80 -16.37 -7.09
N LEU A 9 -46.13 -17.30 -6.41
CA LEU A 9 -45.25 -16.99 -5.28
C LEU A 9 -43.82 -16.91 -5.82
N ALA A 10 -43.34 -15.68 -5.97
CA ALA A 10 -41.98 -15.35 -6.34
C ALA A 10 -41.00 -15.79 -5.24
N ALA A 11 -39.99 -16.57 -5.62
CA ALA A 11 -38.86 -16.88 -4.76
C ALA A 11 -38.01 -15.62 -4.58
N ALA A 12 -38.03 -15.05 -3.38
CA ALA A 12 -37.09 -14.00 -2.99
C ALA A 12 -35.73 -14.65 -2.69
N PHE A 13 -34.83 -14.64 -3.67
CA PHE A 13 -33.42 -14.90 -3.42
C PHE A 13 -32.83 -13.66 -2.77
N SER A 14 -32.69 -13.70 -1.44
CA SER A 14 -31.88 -12.73 -0.70
C SER A 14 -30.42 -12.92 -1.08
N THR A 15 -29.94 -12.17 -2.08
CA THR A 15 -28.53 -11.96 -2.33
C THR A 15 -27.94 -11.24 -1.12
N VAL A 16 -27.39 -12.00 -0.18
CA VAL A 16 -26.49 -11.47 0.83
C VAL A 16 -25.24 -11.00 0.09
N LEU A 17 -25.18 -9.70 -0.21
CA LEU A 17 -23.93 -9.05 -0.59
C LEU A 17 -22.98 -9.24 0.60
N ILE A 18 -22.07 -10.21 0.48
CA ILE A 18 -20.89 -10.28 1.32
C ILE A 18 -20.04 -9.08 0.89
N ALA A 19 -20.28 -7.94 1.52
CA ALA A 19 -19.37 -6.83 1.49
C ALA A 19 -18.08 -7.32 2.15
N THR A 20 -17.10 -7.74 1.35
CA THR A 20 -15.73 -7.92 1.83
C THR A 20 -15.25 -6.54 2.25
N THR A 21 -15.45 -6.19 3.51
CA THR A 21 -14.85 -5.00 4.10
C THR A 21 -13.35 -5.12 3.86
N PRO A 22 -12.69 -4.14 3.20
CA PRO A 22 -11.25 -4.14 3.15
C PRO A 22 -10.75 -4.22 4.60
N ALA A 23 -9.94 -5.24 4.88
CA ALA A 23 -9.27 -5.37 6.17
C ALA A 23 -8.65 -4.01 6.49
N SER A 24 -9.05 -3.48 7.64
CA SER A 24 -8.69 -2.14 8.06
C SER A 24 -7.18 -1.97 7.97
N ALA A 25 -6.73 -0.85 7.40
CA ALA A 25 -5.34 -0.42 7.41
C ALA A 25 -4.94 -0.12 8.86
N HIS A 26 -4.79 -1.16 9.67
CA HIS A 26 -4.22 -1.06 10.98
C HIS A 26 -2.74 -0.72 10.79
N SER A 27 -2.24 0.23 11.58
CA SER A 27 -0.81 0.43 11.78
C SER A 27 -0.22 -0.86 12.34
N THR A 28 0.21 -1.76 11.47
CA THR A 28 0.88 -2.99 11.90
C THR A 28 2.34 -2.67 12.18
N ASN A 29 2.87 -3.19 13.29
CA ASN A 29 4.28 -3.01 13.65
C ASN A 29 5.20 -3.92 12.83
N ASP A 30 4.85 -4.22 11.58
CA ASP A 30 5.54 -5.22 10.75
C ASP A 30 6.90 -4.76 10.21
N TRP A 31 7.22 -3.48 10.40
CA TRP A 31 8.50 -2.91 9.96
C TRP A 31 9.13 -2.08 11.05
N VAL A 32 10.47 -2.06 11.02
CA VAL A 32 11.32 -1.28 11.91
C VAL A 32 12.19 -0.33 11.09
N LYS A 33 12.38 0.90 11.59
CA LYS A 33 13.35 1.83 11.01
C LYS A 33 14.76 1.27 11.22
N THR A 34 15.60 1.36 10.21
CA THR A 34 17.01 0.96 10.29
C THR A 34 17.92 2.09 9.83
N THR A 35 19.14 2.14 10.34
CA THR A 35 20.20 3.03 9.84
C THR A 35 21.08 2.35 8.79
N GLN A 36 20.88 1.04 8.57
CA GLN A 36 21.57 0.30 7.51
C GLN A 36 21.11 0.81 6.15
N GLY A 37 22.08 1.05 5.25
CA GLY A 37 21.82 1.36 3.85
C GLY A 37 21.27 0.16 3.08
N ALA A 38 21.13 0.32 1.76
CA ALA A 38 20.70 -0.75 0.87
C ALA A 38 21.58 -2.02 1.08
N PRO A 39 20.98 -3.17 1.39
CA PRO A 39 21.75 -4.40 1.64
C PRO A 39 22.51 -4.86 0.39
N ALA A 40 23.82 -5.08 0.52
CA ALA A 40 24.63 -5.58 -0.58
C ALA A 40 24.33 -7.06 -0.87
N GLY A 41 24.26 -7.41 -2.16
CA GLY A 41 24.05 -8.79 -2.61
C GLY A 41 22.61 -9.31 -2.54
N TRP A 42 21.67 -8.51 -2.06
CA TRP A 42 20.25 -8.86 -2.07
C TRP A 42 19.65 -8.68 -3.47
N ALA A 43 18.63 -9.47 -3.79
CA ALA A 43 17.84 -9.22 -5.00
C ALA A 43 17.08 -7.89 -4.84
N HIS A 44 16.91 -7.15 -5.94
CA HIS A 44 16.37 -5.79 -5.91
C HIS A 44 15.52 -5.47 -7.14
N ARG A 45 14.55 -4.58 -6.92
CA ARG A 45 13.82 -3.86 -7.96
C ARG A 45 13.40 -2.48 -7.47
N THR A 46 13.17 -1.55 -8.38
CA THR A 46 12.59 -0.24 -8.09
C THR A 46 11.14 -0.18 -8.61
N ALA A 47 10.19 0.06 -7.72
CA ALA A 47 8.79 0.33 -8.06
C ALA A 47 8.60 1.82 -8.34
N LYS A 48 8.06 2.19 -9.51
CA LYS A 48 7.81 3.59 -9.89
C LYS A 48 6.32 3.82 -10.11
N SER A 49 5.79 4.93 -9.62
CA SER A 49 4.35 5.21 -9.65
C SER A 49 4.09 6.72 -9.69
N TYR A 50 2.93 7.11 -10.21
CA TYR A 50 2.52 8.51 -10.36
C TYR A 50 1.03 8.71 -10.08
N VAL A 51 0.68 9.71 -9.27
CA VAL A 51 -0.70 10.14 -9.07
C VAL A 51 -0.76 11.65 -8.87
N GLY A 52 -1.59 12.34 -9.65
CA GLY A 52 -1.94 13.75 -9.42
C GLY A 52 -0.75 14.69 -9.16
N GLY A 53 0.39 14.51 -9.83
CA GLY A 53 1.59 15.33 -9.59
C GLY A 53 2.61 14.74 -8.62
N VAL A 54 2.24 13.73 -7.83
CA VAL A 54 3.17 12.98 -6.99
C VAL A 54 3.87 11.92 -7.82
N GLN A 55 5.20 12.00 -7.92
CA GLN A 55 6.04 10.92 -8.42
C GLN A 55 6.64 10.17 -7.23
N GLN A 56 6.74 8.85 -7.33
CA GLN A 56 7.49 8.06 -6.35
C GLN A 56 8.39 7.02 -7.01
N GLU A 57 9.47 6.71 -6.31
CA GLU A 57 10.27 5.53 -6.53
C GLU A 57 10.52 4.82 -5.19
N THR A 58 10.32 3.52 -5.14
CA THR A 58 10.61 2.70 -3.96
C THR A 58 11.54 1.58 -4.33
N ASP A 59 12.71 1.58 -3.72
CA ASP A 59 13.65 0.48 -3.82
C ASP A 59 13.25 -0.62 -2.85
N ILE A 60 13.11 -1.83 -3.38
CA ILE A 60 12.66 -3.02 -2.65
C ILE A 60 13.75 -4.08 -2.81
N TYR A 61 14.38 -4.44 -1.70
CA TYR A 61 15.40 -5.48 -1.64
C TYR A 61 14.85 -6.70 -0.89
N TRP A 62 15.17 -7.91 -1.33
CA TRP A 62 14.73 -9.14 -0.66
C TRP A 62 15.75 -10.28 -0.72
N GLN A 63 15.58 -11.24 0.18
CA GLN A 63 16.26 -12.53 0.21
C GLN A 63 15.24 -13.70 0.21
N ASP A 64 15.71 -14.91 -0.12
CA ASP A 64 14.88 -16.12 -0.15
C ASP A 64 14.32 -16.52 1.22
N ASN A 65 14.96 -16.09 2.31
CA ASN A 65 14.48 -16.28 3.68
C ASN A 65 13.30 -15.35 4.05
N GLY A 66 12.87 -14.46 3.13
CA GLY A 66 11.76 -13.54 3.31
C GLY A 66 12.12 -12.21 3.99
N GLU A 67 13.41 -11.94 4.25
CA GLU A 67 13.82 -10.60 4.68
C GLU A 67 13.58 -9.59 3.58
N VAL A 68 13.07 -8.41 3.94
CA VAL A 68 12.78 -7.32 3.00
C VAL A 68 13.23 -5.99 3.58
N TRP A 69 13.96 -5.22 2.78
CA TRP A 69 14.34 -3.85 3.06
C TRP A 69 13.71 -2.92 2.03
N VAL A 70 13.24 -1.75 2.46
CA VAL A 70 12.69 -0.72 1.56
C VAL A 70 13.17 0.68 1.91
N GLN A 71 13.34 1.50 0.88
CA GLN A 71 13.46 2.95 0.98
C GLN A 71 12.65 3.57 -0.17
N SER A 72 11.87 4.58 0.17
CA SER A 72 11.07 5.32 -0.81
C SER A 72 11.62 6.72 -0.98
N ARG A 73 11.40 7.28 -2.16
CA ARG A 73 11.60 8.69 -2.47
C ARG A 73 10.42 9.24 -3.25
N VAL A 74 10.07 10.49 -2.99
CA VAL A 74 8.97 11.17 -3.65
C VAL A 74 9.37 12.52 -4.18
N TRP A 75 8.62 12.98 -5.16
CA TRP A 75 8.63 14.37 -5.62
C TRP A 75 7.20 14.87 -5.66
N ASP A 76 6.95 16.00 -5.04
CA ASP A 76 5.74 16.76 -5.30
C ASP A 76 5.96 17.73 -6.47
N ARG A 77 5.32 17.44 -7.61
CA ARG A 77 5.44 18.24 -8.84
C ARG A 77 4.25 19.18 -9.06
N SER A 78 3.28 19.23 -8.15
CA SER A 78 2.02 19.96 -8.33
C SER A 78 1.77 20.96 -7.19
N THR A 79 1.02 22.02 -7.45
CA THR A 79 0.52 22.94 -6.41
C THR A 79 -0.98 22.69 -6.19
N ASP A 80 -1.32 21.58 -5.56
CA ASP A 80 -2.72 21.17 -5.32
C ASP A 80 -3.13 21.17 -3.84
N GLY A 81 -2.20 21.52 -2.95
CA GLY A 81 -2.43 21.60 -1.52
C GLY A 81 -2.31 20.26 -0.78
N TYR A 82 -1.93 19.19 -1.48
CA TYR A 82 -1.56 17.92 -0.88
C TYR A 82 -0.05 17.85 -0.64
N CYS A 83 0.35 16.85 0.14
CA CYS A 83 1.74 16.44 0.28
C CYS A 83 1.95 15.14 -0.49
N ALA A 84 3.16 14.90 -0.99
CA ALA A 84 3.55 13.63 -1.56
C ALA A 84 3.82 12.56 -0.48
N ALA A 85 3.34 11.35 -0.72
CA ALA A 85 3.56 10.19 0.14
C ALA A 85 3.66 8.90 -0.70
N VAL A 86 4.10 7.82 -0.04
CA VAL A 86 4.12 6.47 -0.61
C VAL A 86 3.36 5.52 0.29
N GLN A 87 2.60 4.61 -0.32
CA GLN A 87 2.06 3.45 0.36
C GLN A 87 2.64 2.17 -0.22
N ILE A 88 3.03 1.25 0.65
CA ILE A 88 3.37 -0.13 0.26
C ILE A 88 2.24 -1.08 0.62
N ARG A 89 2.13 -2.14 -0.18
CA ARG A 89 1.31 -3.33 0.09
C ARG A 89 2.21 -4.55 0.13
N TYR A 90 1.96 -5.45 1.06
CA TYR A 90 2.76 -6.65 1.25
C TYR A 90 1.95 -7.74 1.96
N GLU A 91 2.49 -8.96 1.98
CA GLU A 91 1.95 -10.08 2.73
C GLU A 91 3.04 -10.59 3.69
N ILE A 92 2.69 -10.85 4.95
CA ILE A 92 3.62 -11.37 5.97
C ILE A 92 3.33 -12.84 6.28
N SER A 93 4.33 -13.51 6.84
CA SER A 93 4.20 -14.85 7.42
C SER A 93 3.88 -14.74 8.91
N GLU A 94 2.74 -15.28 9.36
CA GLU A 94 2.33 -15.28 10.78
C GLU A 94 3.07 -16.36 11.60
N SER A 95 3.52 -17.41 10.91
CA SER A 95 4.42 -18.45 11.42
C SER A 95 5.22 -19.04 10.25
N PRO A 96 6.33 -19.77 10.47
CA PRO A 96 7.17 -20.27 9.38
C PRO A 96 6.36 -21.03 8.32
N GLY A 97 6.36 -20.53 7.08
CA GLY A 97 5.64 -21.11 5.94
C GLY A 97 4.14 -20.81 5.87
N LYS A 98 3.54 -20.18 6.89
CA LYS A 98 2.12 -19.80 6.91
C LYS A 98 1.95 -18.30 6.68
N TRP A 99 1.52 -17.97 5.47
CA TRP A 99 1.25 -16.61 5.04
C TRP A 99 -0.14 -16.16 5.50
N ALA A 100 -0.27 -14.87 5.82
CA ALA A 100 -1.48 -14.29 6.39
C ALA A 100 -2.73 -14.42 5.48
N GLY A 101 -2.56 -14.65 4.17
CA GLY A 101 -3.67 -14.81 3.23
C GLY A 101 -4.46 -13.52 2.96
N HIS A 102 -4.00 -12.38 3.50
CA HIS A 102 -4.54 -11.05 3.27
C HIS A 102 -3.42 -10.02 3.13
N TRP A 103 -3.76 -8.86 2.59
CA TRP A 103 -2.82 -7.78 2.33
C TRP A 103 -2.66 -6.84 3.52
N HIS A 104 -1.42 -6.50 3.81
CA HIS A 104 -1.05 -5.45 4.75
C HIS A 104 -0.70 -4.19 3.96
N TYR A 105 -0.95 -3.02 4.55
CA TYR A 105 -0.71 -1.72 3.92
C TYR A 105 -0.01 -0.78 4.89
N ARG A 106 0.99 -0.03 4.42
CA ARG A 106 1.75 0.91 5.25
C ARG A 106 2.12 2.18 4.47
N PRO A 107 1.89 3.38 5.03
CA PRO A 107 2.56 4.58 4.56
C PRO A 107 4.06 4.52 4.88
N VAL A 108 4.91 4.68 3.87
CA VAL A 108 6.36 4.67 4.05
C VAL A 108 6.83 6.10 4.30
N GLY A 109 6.95 6.47 5.57
CA GLY A 109 7.50 7.76 6.00
C GLY A 109 6.51 8.91 6.23
N GLY A 110 5.20 8.69 6.04
CA GLY A 110 4.18 9.73 6.24
C GLY A 110 4.10 10.70 5.05
N ALA A 111 3.67 11.95 5.27
CA ALA A 111 3.87 13.02 4.30
C ALA A 111 5.38 13.28 4.20
N LEU A 112 5.95 12.97 3.04
CA LEU A 112 7.39 13.06 2.80
C LEU A 112 7.76 14.41 2.23
N ASP A 113 6.89 14.99 1.39
CA ASP A 113 7.10 16.30 0.79
C ASP A 113 5.81 17.11 0.84
N CYS A 114 5.81 18.20 1.60
CA CYS A 114 4.73 19.21 1.58
C CYS A 114 5.24 20.53 1.00
N ALA A 115 6.50 20.57 0.54
CA ALA A 115 7.13 21.73 -0.04
C ALA A 115 7.01 21.64 -1.56
N PHE A 116 6.34 22.62 -2.15
CA PHE A 116 6.09 22.61 -3.58
C PHE A 116 7.38 22.59 -4.42
N ALA A 117 7.39 21.73 -5.44
CA ALA A 117 8.37 21.71 -6.54
C ALA A 117 9.83 21.70 -6.09
N GLU A 118 10.16 20.92 -5.06
CA GLU A 118 11.54 20.67 -4.74
C GLU A 118 12.27 20.00 -5.91
N SER A 119 13.48 20.49 -6.20
CA SER A 119 14.32 19.94 -7.26
C SER A 119 14.87 18.56 -6.90
N ILE A 120 14.96 18.27 -5.61
CA ILE A 120 15.44 17.00 -5.04
C ILE A 120 14.27 16.18 -4.49
N PRO A 121 14.36 14.84 -4.56
CA PRO A 121 13.37 14.00 -3.90
C PRO A 121 13.48 14.10 -2.37
N GLN A 122 12.34 13.94 -1.71
CA GLN A 122 12.29 13.65 -0.28
C GLN A 122 12.32 12.15 -0.04
N TYR A 123 13.21 11.73 0.88
CA TYR A 123 13.45 10.32 1.19
C TYR A 123 12.70 9.90 2.44
N SER A 124 12.15 8.70 2.42
CA SER A 124 11.72 8.03 3.64
C SER A 124 12.92 7.58 4.48
N ALA A 125 12.67 7.24 5.75
CA ALA A 125 13.58 6.38 6.49
C ALA A 125 13.78 5.04 5.76
N ASN A 126 14.88 4.36 6.06
CA ASN A 126 15.08 2.98 5.62
C ASN A 126 14.27 2.06 6.54
N TRP A 127 13.62 1.06 5.97
CA TRP A 127 12.76 0.14 6.70
C TRP A 127 13.17 -1.30 6.44
N MET A 128 13.18 -2.09 7.51
CA MET A 128 13.35 -3.55 7.44
C MET A 128 12.07 -4.22 7.95
N ALA A 129 11.61 -5.26 7.25
CA ALA A 129 10.50 -6.08 7.72
C ALA A 129 10.90 -6.86 8.97
N ARG A 130 10.01 -6.95 9.96
CA ARG A 130 10.21 -7.74 11.18
C ARG A 130 9.90 -9.22 10.99
N TYR A 131 9.08 -9.52 9.99
CA TYR A 131 8.59 -10.86 9.68
C TYR A 131 8.93 -11.21 8.23
N PRO A 132 9.05 -12.50 7.88
CA PRO A 132 9.16 -12.91 6.49
C PRO A 132 8.03 -12.27 5.67
N THR A 133 8.41 -11.54 4.63
CA THR A 133 7.53 -10.66 3.85
C THR A 133 7.69 -10.96 2.38
N ARG A 134 6.58 -10.91 1.62
CA ARG A 134 6.59 -11.15 0.17
C ARG A 134 5.65 -10.24 -0.59
N LYS A 135 5.78 -10.27 -1.92
CA LYS A 135 4.91 -9.57 -2.88
C LYS A 135 4.79 -8.08 -2.56
N VAL A 136 5.88 -7.49 -2.08
CA VAL A 136 5.91 -6.06 -1.75
C VAL A 136 5.74 -5.27 -3.03
N ALA A 137 4.83 -4.32 -3.00
CA ALA A 137 4.56 -3.37 -4.07
C ALA A 137 4.38 -1.97 -3.49
N ALA A 138 4.66 -0.94 -4.28
CA ALA A 138 4.55 0.45 -3.86
C ALA A 138 3.69 1.26 -4.83
N ARG A 139 3.14 2.37 -4.33
CA ARG A 139 2.41 3.35 -5.13
C ARG A 139 2.53 4.76 -4.55
N ALA A 140 2.42 5.74 -5.43
CA ALA A 140 2.37 7.15 -5.13
C ALA A 140 1.02 7.48 -4.50
N CYS A 141 1.04 8.40 -3.56
CA CYS A 141 -0.15 8.87 -2.86
C CYS A 141 -0.07 10.36 -2.54
N HIS A 142 -1.23 11.00 -2.53
CA HIS A 142 -1.44 12.26 -1.85
C HIS A 142 -1.71 12.02 -0.37
N ALA A 143 -1.11 12.85 0.47
CA ALA A 143 -1.39 12.93 1.89
C ALA A 143 -1.84 14.36 2.25
N ASN A 144 -2.61 14.49 3.32
CA ASN A 144 -2.87 15.81 3.91
C ASN A 144 -1.65 16.27 4.74
N SER A 145 -1.72 17.49 5.25
CA SER A 145 -0.65 18.09 6.09
C SER A 145 -0.38 17.35 7.41
N LYS A 146 -1.23 16.40 7.79
CA LYS A 146 -1.03 15.51 8.96
C LYS A 146 -0.38 14.18 8.58
N GLY A 147 -0.02 13.98 7.31
CA GLY A 147 0.54 12.74 6.79
C GLY A 147 -0.47 11.61 6.58
N GLN A 148 -1.77 11.91 6.60
CA GLN A 148 -2.81 10.92 6.34
C GLN A 148 -3.02 10.81 4.83
N ILE A 149 -2.97 9.58 4.31
CA ILE A 149 -3.21 9.29 2.90
C ILE A 149 -4.65 9.67 2.53
N VAL A 150 -4.80 10.47 1.47
CA VAL A 150 -6.08 10.94 0.92
C VAL A 150 -6.43 10.11 -0.31
N GLU A 151 -5.48 10.00 -1.25
CA GLU A 151 -5.65 9.30 -2.52
C GLU A 151 -4.33 8.63 -2.90
N CYS A 152 -4.41 7.53 -3.65
CA CYS A 152 -3.24 6.87 -4.22
C CYS A 152 -3.52 6.44 -5.65
N GLU A 153 -2.46 6.18 -6.41
CA GLU A 153 -2.59 5.51 -7.70
C GLU A 153 -3.39 4.20 -7.55
N GLY A 154 -4.27 3.89 -8.52
CA GLY A 154 -5.06 2.65 -8.51
C GLY A 154 -4.21 1.40 -8.69
N THR A 155 -3.06 1.51 -9.34
CA THR A 155 -2.17 0.39 -9.69
C THR A 155 -1.04 0.22 -8.67
N TRP A 156 -0.60 -1.02 -8.49
CA TRP A 156 0.52 -1.39 -7.62
C TRP A 156 1.74 -1.77 -8.44
N HIS A 157 2.92 -1.29 -8.04
CA HIS A 157 4.17 -1.42 -8.80
C HIS A 157 5.28 -2.15 -8.05
#